data_AF-A0A526MHE4-F1
#
_entry.id   AF-A0A526MHE4-F1
#
_cell.length_a   1.000
_cell.length_b   1.000
_cell.length_c   1.000
_cell.angle_alpha   90.00
_cell.angle_beta   90.00
_cell.angle_gamma   90.00
#
_symmetry.space_group_name_H-M   'P 1'
#
loop_
_entity.id
_entity.type
_entity.pdbx_description
1 polymer ?
#
loop_
_entity_poly.entity_id
_entity_poly.type
_entity_poly.pdbx_seq_one_letter_code
_entity_poly.pdbx_strand_id
1 'polypeptide(L)'
;MSNFVLIENGVVVQSDRTGGTPKGFIEAPEEVHPGYLFDGQTFTAPAPRPPSRAMVLKSVVQARIIEAGKMAAAYAALTQNPIYFARWFAPDRPEVYCDDSDAIQLVTALGLDPDAILAPARKTLK
;
A
#
# COMPACT_ATOMS: atom_id res chain seq x y z
N MET A 1 6.27 16.36 29.33
CA MET A 1 7.74 16.13 29.26
C MET A 1 8.27 17.06 28.18
N SER A 2 9.46 17.65 28.31
CA SER A 2 10.01 18.49 27.24
C SER A 2 10.36 17.64 26.02
N ASN A 3 9.98 18.11 24.83
CA ASN A 3 10.28 17.48 23.55
C ASN A 3 11.28 18.36 22.80
N PHE A 4 12.43 17.79 22.44
CA PHE A 4 13.46 18.47 21.68
C PHE A 4 13.61 17.79 20.33
N VAL A 5 13.76 18.56 19.25
CA VAL A 5 13.84 18.02 17.90
C VAL A 5 15.07 18.51 17.15
N LEU A 6 15.66 17.62 16.36
CA LEU A 6 16.72 17.95 15.40
C LEU A 6 16.10 18.20 14.04
N ILE A 7 16.51 19.29 13.40
CA ILE A 7 15.97 19.72 12.11
C ILE A 7 17.08 19.75 11.08
N GLU A 8 16.90 19.03 9.99
CA GLU A 8 17.81 19.01 8.84
C GLU A 8 17.04 19.40 7.59
N ASN A 9 17.52 20.42 6.87
CA ASN A 9 16.89 20.93 5.64
C ASN A 9 15.38 21.22 5.79
N GLY A 10 14.97 21.75 6.95
CA GLY A 10 13.56 22.07 7.24
C GLY A 10 12.70 20.85 7.60
N VAL A 11 13.29 19.69 7.89
CA VAL A 11 12.58 18.47 8.30
C VAL A 11 13.04 18.04 9.68
N VAL A 12 12.10 17.73 10.56
CA VAL A 12 12.39 17.07 11.84
C VAL A 12 12.86 15.65 11.54
N VAL A 13 14.11 15.34 11.88
CA VAL A 13 14.71 14.01 11.66
C VAL A 13 14.80 13.18 12.93
N GLN A 14 14.77 13.83 14.09
CA GLN A 14 14.89 13.17 15.39
C GLN A 14 14.10 13.91 16.46
N SER A 15 13.57 13.16 17.43
CA SER A 15 12.94 13.69 18.64
C SER A 15 13.60 13.08 19.89
N ASP A 16 13.83 13.91 20.91
CA ASP A 16 14.39 13.53 22.20
C ASP A 16 13.45 14.03 23.32
N ARG A 17 13.06 13.13 24.22
CA ARG A 17 12.14 13.39 25.34
C ARG A 17 12.77 13.09 26.70
N THR A 18 14.10 12.90 26.74
CA THR A 18 14.84 12.50 27.94
C THR A 18 15.00 13.64 28.97
N GLY A 19 14.57 14.86 28.64
CA GLY A 19 14.40 15.98 29.57
C GLY A 19 15.57 16.96 29.65
N GLY A 20 16.76 16.58 29.17
CA GLY A 20 17.86 17.52 28.92
C GLY A 20 17.75 18.17 27.55
N THR A 21 18.30 19.38 27.36
CA THR A 21 18.38 20.04 26.04
C THR A 21 19.59 19.51 25.27
N PRO A 22 19.42 18.63 24.26
CA PRO A 22 20.55 18.09 23.52
C PRO A 22 21.15 19.17 22.61
N LYS A 23 22.46 19.14 22.40
CA LYS A 23 23.15 20.12 21.54
C LYS A 23 22.65 20.01 20.10
N GLY A 24 22.22 21.14 19.51
CA GLY A 24 21.73 21.21 18.13
C GLY A 24 20.25 20.90 17.96
N PHE A 25 19.54 20.63 19.05
CA PHE A 25 18.09 20.43 19.04
C PHE A 25 17.38 21.70 19.49
N ILE A 26 16.14 21.88 19.05
CA ILE A 26 15.27 22.97 19.51
C ILE A 26 14.07 22.40 20.27
N GLU A 27 13.55 23.15 21.23
CA GLU A 27 12.32 22.78 21.92
C GLU A 27 11.14 22.83 20.94
N ALA A 28 10.27 21.82 21.00
CA ALA A 28 9.10 21.70 20.15
C ALA A 28 7.88 21.24 20.94
N PRO A 29 6.66 21.51 20.44
CA PRO A 29 5.44 20.92 20.97
C PRO A 29 5.52 19.38 21.07
N GLU A 30 4.79 18.78 22.00
CA GLU A 30 4.88 17.35 22.32
C GLU A 30 4.49 16.44 21.13
N GLU A 31 3.56 16.92 20.29
CA GLU A 31 3.07 16.24 19.09
C GLU A 31 4.09 16.20 17.95
N VAL A 32 5.12 17.05 17.98
CA VAL A 32 6.13 17.11 16.92
C VAL A 32 7.04 15.89 17.02
N HIS A 33 7.17 15.19 15.91
CA HIS A 33 7.98 13.98 15.78
C HIS A 33 8.69 13.95 14.41
N PRO A 34 9.60 12.99 14.17
CA PRO A 34 10.23 12.84 12.87
C PRO A 34 9.23 12.84 11.71
N GLY A 35 9.53 13.62 10.67
CA GLY A 35 8.69 13.84 9.50
C GLY A 35 7.91 15.16 9.48
N TYR A 36 7.80 15.90 10.59
CA TYR A 36 7.27 17.26 10.57
C TYR A 36 8.18 18.19 9.76
N LEU A 37 7.56 19.14 9.05
CA LEU A 37 8.27 20.22 8.37
C LEU A 37 8.40 21.42 9.32
N PHE A 38 9.50 22.15 9.20
CA PHE A 38 9.74 23.37 9.94
C PHE A 38 10.24 24.48 9.01
N ASP A 39 9.52 25.59 8.97
CA ASP A 39 9.82 26.76 8.12
C ASP A 39 10.68 27.83 8.83
N GLY A 40 11.14 27.54 10.04
CA GLY A 40 11.84 28.50 10.91
C GLY A 40 10.96 29.10 12.01
N GLN A 41 9.63 28.93 11.92
CA GLN A 41 8.67 29.44 12.90
C GLN A 41 7.63 28.40 13.30
N THR A 42 7.12 27.63 12.34
CA THR A 42 5.96 26.76 12.49
C THR A 42 6.29 25.32 12.13
N PHE A 43 5.83 24.39 12.96
CA PHE A 43 5.84 22.97 12.66
C PHE A 43 4.58 22.59 11.89
N THR A 44 4.74 21.98 10.72
CA THR A 44 3.64 21.47 9.91
C THR A 44 3.69 19.95 9.88
N ALA A 45 2.59 19.31 10.25
CA ALA A 45 2.49 17.86 10.18
C ALA A 45 2.72 17.36 8.74
N PRO A 46 3.43 16.23 8.55
CA PRO A 46 3.56 15.66 7.22
C PRO A 46 2.19 15.36 6.64
N ALA A 47 2.06 15.49 5.32
CA ALA A 47 0.86 15.04 4.64
C ALA A 47 0.58 13.58 5.00
N PRO A 48 -0.69 13.21 5.27
CA PRO A 48 -1.03 11.83 5.56
C PRO A 48 -0.56 10.95 4.40
N ARG A 49 0.10 9.83 4.73
CA ARG A 49 0.43 8.84 3.69
C ARG A 49 -0.86 8.40 3.03
N PRO A 50 -0.92 8.32 1.69
CA PRO A 50 -2.08 7.75 1.03
C PRO A 50 -2.33 6.34 1.58
N PRO A 51 -3.59 5.93 1.75
CA PRO A 51 -3.90 4.58 2.22
C PRO A 51 -3.23 3.57 1.29
N SER A 52 -2.64 2.52 1.87
CA SER A 52 -2.11 1.42 1.10
C SER A 52 -3.23 0.79 0.27
N ARG A 53 -3.07 0.74 -1.05
CA ARG A 53 -4.03 0.08 -1.94
C ARG A 53 -4.13 -1.40 -1.57
N ALA A 54 -5.36 -1.88 -1.41
CA ALA A 54 -5.60 -3.28 -1.08
C ALA A 54 -5.12 -4.17 -2.24
N MET A 55 -4.52 -5.31 -1.89
CA MET A 55 -4.03 -6.29 -2.83
C MET A 55 -4.59 -7.67 -2.50
N VAL A 56 -4.63 -8.53 -3.51
CA VAL A 56 -5.03 -9.93 -3.41
C VAL A 56 -4.02 -10.80 -4.14
N LEU A 57 -3.73 -11.97 -3.56
CA LEU A 57 -2.86 -12.96 -4.19
C LEU A 57 -3.49 -13.48 -5.48
N LYS A 58 -2.69 -13.57 -6.54
CA LYS A 58 -3.10 -14.16 -7.83
C LYS A 58 -3.57 -15.60 -7.67
N SER A 59 -3.00 -16.36 -6.73
CA SER A 59 -3.44 -17.72 -6.40
C SER A 59 -4.85 -17.75 -5.80
N VAL A 60 -5.23 -16.76 -4.99
CA VAL A 60 -6.58 -16.63 -4.45
C VAL A 60 -7.56 -16.29 -5.56
N VAL A 61 -7.20 -15.37 -6.46
CA VAL A 61 -8.01 -15.05 -7.64
C VAL A 61 -8.22 -16.29 -8.52
N GLN A 62 -7.16 -17.05 -8.78
CA GLN A 62 -7.23 -18.30 -9.54
C GLN A 62 -8.14 -19.33 -8.87
N ALA A 63 -8.03 -19.53 -7.55
CA ALA A 63 -8.89 -20.45 -6.80
C ALA A 63 -10.37 -20.08 -6.95
N ARG A 64 -10.72 -18.79 -6.80
CA ARG A 64 -12.10 -18.31 -6.97
C ARG A 64 -12.62 -18.48 -8.41
N ILE A 65 -11.77 -18.25 -9.41
CA ILE A 65 -12.12 -18.50 -10.82
C ILE A 65 -12.31 -20.00 -11.10
N ILE A 66 -11.51 -20.86 -10.47
CA ILE A 66 -11.64 -22.33 -10.55
C ILE A 66 -12.97 -22.78 -9.92
N GLU A 67 -13.29 -22.29 -8.71
CA GLU A 67 -14.57 -22.57 -8.03
C GLU A 67 -15.77 -22.14 -8.87
N ALA A 68 -15.64 -21.04 -9.63
CA ALA A 68 -16.67 -20.59 -10.56
C ALA A 68 -16.72 -21.35 -11.90
N GLY A 69 -15.82 -22.32 -12.12
CA GLY A 69 -15.74 -23.11 -13.36
C GLY A 69 -15.28 -22.31 -14.59
N LYS A 70 -14.63 -21.15 -14.40
CA LYS A 70 -14.27 -20.22 -15.48
C LYS A 70 -12.79 -20.26 -15.88
N MET A 71 -12.01 -21.18 -15.32
CA MET A 71 -10.56 -21.19 -15.53
C MET A 71 -10.15 -21.38 -16.99
N ALA A 72 -10.86 -22.20 -17.77
CA ALA A 72 -10.58 -22.38 -19.19
C ALA A 72 -10.76 -21.07 -19.99
N ALA A 73 -11.84 -20.32 -19.72
CA ALA A 73 -12.09 -19.03 -20.35
C ALA A 73 -11.09 -17.97 -19.88
N ALA A 74 -10.72 -17.97 -18.59
CA ALA A 74 -9.71 -17.07 -18.04
C ALA A 74 -8.34 -17.29 -18.69
N TYR A 75 -7.94 -18.55 -18.85
CA TYR A 75 -6.70 -18.91 -19.52
C TYR A 75 -6.71 -18.46 -21.00
N ALA A 76 -7.80 -18.71 -21.72
CA ALA A 76 -7.96 -18.26 -23.10
C ALA A 76 -7.80 -16.74 -23.21
N ALA A 77 -8.48 -15.96 -22.36
CA ALA A 77 -8.38 -14.50 -22.34
C ALA A 77 -6.96 -14.00 -22.04
N LEU A 78 -6.29 -14.57 -21.03
CA LEU A 78 -4.93 -14.18 -20.66
C LEU A 78 -3.91 -14.44 -21.78
N THR A 79 -4.05 -15.56 -22.49
CA THR A 79 -3.12 -15.94 -23.56
C THR A 79 -3.30 -15.17 -24.87
N GLN A 80 -4.38 -14.41 -25.03
CA GLN A 80 -4.58 -13.53 -26.20
C GLN A 80 -3.67 -12.30 -26.19
N ASN A 81 -3.14 -11.90 -25.03
CA ASN A 81 -2.22 -10.77 -24.91
C ASN A 81 -0.93 -11.22 -24.20
N PRO A 82 0.21 -11.34 -24.92
CA PRO A 82 1.45 -11.85 -24.36
C PRO A 82 2.03 -10.95 -23.24
N ILE A 83 1.74 -9.65 -23.25
CA ILE A 83 2.18 -8.72 -22.20
C ILE A 83 1.39 -8.98 -20.90
N TYR A 84 0.08 -9.14 -21.01
CA TYR A 84 -0.78 -9.43 -19.86
C TYR A 84 -0.46 -10.80 -19.28
N PHE A 85 -0.25 -11.80 -20.14
CA PHE A 85 0.23 -13.11 -19.73
C PHE A 85 1.54 -13.00 -18.93
N ALA A 86 2.57 -12.33 -19.47
CA ALA A 86 3.86 -12.19 -18.80
C ALA A 86 3.74 -11.48 -17.44
N ARG A 87 2.95 -10.41 -17.34
CA ARG A 87 2.70 -9.69 -16.08
C ARG A 87 1.93 -10.53 -15.06
N TRP A 88 0.93 -11.27 -15.52
CA TRP A 88 0.12 -12.12 -14.66
C TRP A 88 0.96 -13.26 -14.06
N PHE A 89 1.86 -13.87 -14.82
CA PHE A 89 2.68 -15.00 -14.36
C PHE A 89 4.06 -14.61 -13.82
N ALA A 90 4.39 -13.32 -13.69
CA ALA A 90 5.63 -12.86 -13.07
C ALA A 90 5.73 -13.32 -11.58
N PRO A 91 6.73 -14.14 -11.22
CA PRO A 91 6.80 -14.79 -9.91
C PRO A 91 7.15 -13.84 -8.76
N ASP A 92 7.87 -12.74 -9.04
CA ASP A 92 8.23 -11.69 -8.08
C ASP A 92 7.08 -10.71 -7.80
N ARG A 93 5.95 -10.85 -8.50
CA ARG A 93 4.73 -10.06 -8.32
C ARG A 93 3.52 -10.97 -8.06
N PRO A 94 3.43 -11.62 -6.89
CA PRO A 94 2.40 -12.63 -6.62
C PRO A 94 1.00 -12.05 -6.37
N GLU A 95 0.88 -10.73 -6.26
CA GLU A 95 -0.35 -10.03 -5.92
C GLU A 95 -0.76 -9.06 -7.03
N VAL A 96 -2.04 -8.76 -7.10
CA VAL A 96 -2.62 -7.69 -7.90
C VAL A 96 -3.40 -6.74 -6.98
N TYR A 97 -3.52 -5.48 -7.37
CA TYR A 97 -4.39 -4.57 -6.65
C TYR A 97 -5.86 -5.00 -6.82
N CYS A 98 -6.65 -4.87 -5.76
CA CYS A 98 -8.09 -5.19 -5.82
C CYS A 98 -8.84 -4.29 -6.81
N ASP A 99 -8.33 -3.08 -7.05
CA ASP A 99 -8.86 -2.07 -7.97
C ASP A 99 -8.09 -2.01 -9.31
N ASP A 100 -7.30 -3.04 -9.65
CA ASP A 100 -6.57 -3.09 -10.91
C ASP A 100 -7.54 -3.20 -12.11
N SER A 101 -7.48 -2.24 -13.02
CA SER A 101 -8.43 -2.13 -14.13
C SER A 101 -8.36 -3.32 -15.09
N ASP A 102 -7.17 -3.88 -15.34
CA ASP A 102 -7.00 -5.03 -16.22
C ASP A 102 -7.59 -6.29 -15.56
N ALA A 103 -7.37 -6.46 -14.26
CA ALA A 103 -7.96 -7.55 -13.48
C ALA A 103 -9.49 -7.46 -13.44
N ILE A 104 -10.05 -6.26 -13.21
CA ILE A 104 -11.50 -6.04 -13.22
C ILE A 104 -12.10 -6.37 -14.58
N GLN A 105 -11.46 -5.94 -15.67
CA GLN A 105 -11.93 -6.25 -17.02
C GLN A 105 -11.91 -7.75 -17.31
N LEU A 106 -10.84 -8.46 -16.93
CA LEU A 106 -10.76 -9.91 -17.06
C LEU A 106 -11.91 -10.61 -16.32
N VAL A 107 -12.12 -10.27 -15.05
CA VAL A 107 -13.18 -10.88 -14.22
C VAL A 107 -14.57 -10.60 -14.79
N THR A 108 -14.81 -9.36 -15.22
CA THR A 108 -16.08 -8.95 -15.83
C THR A 108 -16.35 -9.70 -17.14
N ALA A 109 -15.34 -9.85 -18.00
CA ALA A 109 -15.46 -10.59 -19.26
C ALA A 109 -15.79 -12.08 -19.07
N LEU A 110 -15.45 -12.65 -17.91
CA LEU A 110 -15.82 -14.02 -17.53
C LEU A 110 -17.27 -14.13 -17.02
N GLY A 111 -17.96 -13.00 -16.82
CA GLY A 111 -19.28 -12.92 -16.21
C GLY A 111 -19.26 -13.14 -14.71
N LEU A 112 -18.15 -12.80 -14.04
CA LEU A 112 -17.97 -12.93 -12.60
C LEU A 112 -18.03 -11.55 -11.92
N ASP A 113 -18.32 -11.55 -10.62
CA ASP A 113 -18.33 -10.34 -9.79
C ASP A 113 -16.89 -9.92 -9.38
N PRO A 114 -16.38 -8.76 -9.84
CA PRO A 114 -15.06 -8.26 -9.46
C PRO A 114 -14.86 -8.13 -7.95
N ASP A 115 -15.88 -7.72 -7.20
CA ASP A 115 -15.77 -7.52 -5.76
C ASP A 115 -15.58 -8.85 -5.03
N ALA A 116 -16.26 -9.91 -5.48
CA ALA A 116 -16.08 -11.25 -4.93
C ALA A 116 -14.72 -11.86 -5.31
N ILE A 117 -14.29 -11.70 -6.56
CA ILE A 117 -13.08 -12.35 -7.08
C ILE A 117 -11.81 -11.62 -6.63
N LEU A 118 -11.82 -10.29 -6.56
CA LEU A 118 -10.65 -9.47 -6.22
C LEU A 118 -10.64 -9.02 -4.75
N ALA A 119 -11.65 -9.39 -3.95
CA ALA A 119 -11.67 -9.07 -2.52
C ALA A 119 -10.36 -9.47 -1.82
N PRO A 120 -9.80 -8.60 -0.96
CA PRO A 120 -8.61 -8.94 -0.19
C PRO A 120 -8.87 -10.20 0.66
N ALA A 121 -7.83 -11.04 0.82
CA ALA A 121 -7.95 -12.19 1.69
C ALA A 121 -8.23 -11.72 3.13
N ARG A 122 -9.24 -12.30 3.79
CA ARG A 122 -9.44 -12.04 5.23
C ARG A 122 -8.17 -12.42 5.95
N LYS A 123 -7.54 -11.46 6.64
CA LYS A 123 -6.46 -11.75 7.58
C LYS A 123 -7.07 -12.55 8.71
N THR A 124 -6.87 -13.87 8.71
CA THR A 124 -7.06 -14.67 9.93
C THR A 124 -5.94 -14.23 10.87
N LEU A 125 -6.25 -13.34 11.81
CA LEU A 125 -5.37 -13.06 12.94
C LEU A 125 -5.12 -14.40 13.62
N LYS A 126 -3.88 -14.89 13.55
CA LYS A 126 -3.41 -16.00 14.39
C LYS A 126 -2.99 -15.45 15.74
#